data_AF-A0A5C7P4B3-F1
#
_entry.id   AF-A0A5C7P4B3-F1
#
_cell.length_a   1.000
_cell.length_b   1.000
_cell.length_c   1.000
_cell.angle_alpha   90.00
_cell.angle_beta   90.00
_cell.angle_gamma   90.00
#
_symmetry.space_group_name_H-M   'P 1'
#
loop_
_entity.id
_entity.type
_entity.pdbx_description
1 polymer ?
#
loop_
_entity_poly.entity_id
_entity_poly.type
_entity_poly.pdbx_seq_one_letter_code
_entity_poly.pdbx_strand_id
1 'polypeptide(L)'
;MNPNHQKTADIDGVEINLGGHPFVVPPLNFKQLKQLRPLIQTLGDIKATSDEAKIQTFVTICGAALRRNYANLTDDDLEELIDLNNVGHVVLAVLNSSGLVQRVGELGNMEAMMANLSTGTSPTAPSSPTPDGLGNTSTNA
;
A
#
# COMPACT_ATOMS: atom_id res chain seq x y z
N MET A 1 -13.02 -26.01 28.82
CA MET A 1 -11.97 -25.24 28.11
C MET A 1 -12.64 -24.50 26.97
N ASN A 2 -12.58 -23.16 26.96
CA ASN A 2 -13.14 -22.36 25.88
C ASN A 2 -12.01 -21.97 24.91
N PRO A 3 -12.06 -22.35 23.62
CA PRO A 3 -11.04 -21.97 22.67
C PRO A 3 -11.19 -20.50 22.24
N ASN A 4 -10.08 -19.78 22.36
CA ASN A 4 -9.70 -18.51 21.75
C ASN A 4 -10.65 -17.92 20.70
N HIS A 5 -11.36 -16.84 21.06
CA HIS A 5 -11.79 -15.85 20.07
C HIS A 5 -10.59 -14.94 19.77
N GLN A 6 -9.92 -15.23 18.65
CA GLN A 6 -8.99 -14.32 17.98
C GLN A 6 -9.67 -12.95 17.86
N LYS A 7 -8.99 -11.91 18.35
CA LYS A 7 -9.46 -10.54 18.21
C LYS A 7 -9.15 -10.08 16.79
N THR A 8 -10.03 -10.45 15.86
CA THR A 8 -10.13 -9.91 14.49
C THR A 8 -10.57 -8.45 14.57
N ALA A 9 -9.59 -7.55 14.65
CA ALA A 9 -9.78 -6.22 14.11
C ALA A 9 -9.19 -6.24 12.71
N ASP A 10 -10.02 -6.60 11.72
CA ASP A 10 -9.76 -6.44 10.29
C ASP A 10 -9.73 -4.94 9.98
N ILE A 11 -8.59 -4.32 10.28
CA ILE A 11 -8.22 -3.06 9.64
C ILE A 11 -7.23 -3.48 8.58
N ASP A 12 -7.63 -3.30 7.33
CA ASP A 12 -6.82 -3.62 6.17
C ASP A 12 -5.47 -2.91 6.29
N GLY A 13 -4.39 -3.69 6.18
CA GLY A 13 -3.04 -3.14 6.14
C GLY A 13 -2.79 -2.36 4.85
N VAL A 14 -1.71 -1.59 4.81
CA VAL A 14 -1.29 -0.88 3.59
C VAL A 14 -0.27 -1.74 2.85
N GLU A 15 -0.54 -2.04 1.58
CA GLU A 15 0.43 -2.72 0.72
C GLU A 15 1.56 -1.79 0.29
N ILE A 16 2.80 -2.24 0.45
CA ILE A 16 4.02 -1.57 0.01
C ILE A 16 4.91 -2.55 -0.76
N ASN A 17 5.79 -2.03 -1.60
CA ASN A 17 6.79 -2.83 -2.29
C ASN A 17 8.17 -2.57 -1.67
N LEU A 18 8.80 -3.59 -1.12
CA LEU A 18 10.16 -3.55 -0.56
C LEU A 18 11.04 -4.53 -1.32
N GLY A 19 12.15 -4.04 -1.89
CA GLY A 19 13.09 -4.89 -2.62
C GLY A 19 12.48 -5.67 -3.80
N GLY A 20 11.36 -5.21 -4.37
CA GLY A 20 10.64 -5.92 -5.45
C GLY A 20 9.61 -6.93 -4.95
N HIS A 21 9.41 -7.06 -3.64
CA HIS A 21 8.43 -7.95 -3.03
C HIS A 21 7.28 -7.15 -2.38
N PRO A 22 6.01 -7.57 -2.58
CA PRO A 22 4.88 -6.94 -1.92
C PRO A 22 4.80 -7.35 -0.44
N PHE A 23 4.69 -6.35 0.44
CA PHE A 23 4.49 -6.51 1.88
C PHE A 23 3.20 -5.81 2.32
N VAL A 24 2.50 -6.40 3.27
CA VAL A 24 1.31 -5.80 3.90
C VAL A 24 1.70 -5.23 5.26
N VAL A 25 1.65 -3.90 5.41
CA VAL A 25 1.93 -3.19 6.66
C VAL A 25 0.69 -3.15 7.54
N PRO A 26 0.67 -3.85 8.68
CA PRO A 26 -0.48 -3.82 9.58
C PRO A 26 -0.42 -2.60 10.52
N PRO A 27 -1.57 -2.19 11.10
CA PRO A 27 -1.60 -1.12 12.09
C PRO A 27 -0.85 -1.49 13.37
N LEU A 28 -0.24 -0.48 14.01
CA LEU A 28 0.35 -0.60 15.33
C LEU A 28 -0.74 -0.85 16.39
N ASN A 29 -0.48 -1.76 17.32
CA ASN A 29 -1.36 -1.94 18.47
C ASN A 29 -1.06 -0.92 19.58
N PHE A 30 -1.98 -0.76 20.53
CA PHE A 30 -1.82 0.21 21.63
C PHE A 30 -0.55 0.00 22.48
N LYS A 31 -0.09 -1.24 22.64
CA LYS A 31 1.14 -1.55 23.40
C LYS A 31 2.36 -0.98 22.67
N GLN A 32 2.46 -1.26 21.37
CA GLN A 32 3.53 -0.75 20.51
C GLN A 32 3.47 0.77 20.42
N LEU A 33 2.29 1.34 20.21
CA LEU A 33 2.13 2.79 20.14
C LEU A 33 2.61 3.49 21.41
N LYS A 34 2.31 2.94 22.60
CA LYS A 34 2.80 3.50 23.87
C LYS A 34 4.33 3.47 23.98
N GLN A 35 4.97 2.43 23.45
CA GLN A 35 6.43 2.27 23.48
C GLN A 35 7.13 3.15 22.42
N LEU A 36 6.52 3.28 21.24
CA LEU A 36 7.08 3.98 20.09
C LEU A 36 6.71 5.47 20.06
N ARG A 37 5.75 5.92 20.85
CA ARG A 37 5.36 7.34 20.94
C ARG A 37 6.55 8.32 21.07
N PRO A 38 7.54 8.13 21.97
CA PRO A 38 8.68 9.04 22.04
C PRO A 38 9.49 9.04 20.75
N LEU A 39 9.68 7.88 20.13
CA LEU A 39 10.42 7.72 18.87
C LEU A 39 9.70 8.39 17.69
N ILE A 40 8.38 8.23 17.61
CA ILE A 40 7.53 8.88 16.60
C ILE A 40 7.58 10.41 16.75
N GLN A 41 7.69 10.93 17.98
CA GLN A 41 7.85 12.37 18.22
C GLN A 41 9.23 12.89 17.81
N THR A 42 10.28 12.07 17.94
CA THR A 42 11.63 12.40 17.48
C THR A 42 11.75 12.38 15.95
N LEU A 43 10.83 11.71 15.27
CA LEU A 43 10.74 11.58 13.81
C LEU A 43 10.37 12.87 13.06
N GLY A 44 10.41 14.03 13.73
CA GLY A 44 9.83 15.32 13.31
C GLY A 44 10.10 15.77 11.87
N ASP A 45 11.14 15.23 11.23
CA ASP A 45 11.32 15.24 9.77
C ASP A 45 11.59 13.81 9.26
N ILE A 46 10.68 13.28 8.44
CA ILE A 46 10.82 11.99 7.73
C ILE A 46 11.81 12.12 6.53
N LYS A 47 12.35 13.32 6.28
CA LYS A 47 13.34 13.53 5.21
C LYS A 47 14.56 12.64 5.44
N ALA A 48 15.02 12.02 4.35
CA ALA A 48 16.17 11.14 4.30
C ALA A 48 17.35 11.75 5.09
N THR A 49 17.70 11.08 6.17
CA THR A 49 18.75 11.49 7.10
C THR A 49 19.68 10.31 7.25
N SER A 50 20.96 10.51 6.93
CA SER A 50 22.00 9.48 7.07
C SER A 50 22.45 9.32 8.53
N ASP A 51 21.59 9.70 9.49
CA ASP A 51 21.88 9.63 10.91
C ASP A 51 21.51 8.24 11.41
N GLU A 52 22.53 7.49 11.82
CA GLU A 52 22.42 6.12 12.33
C GLU A 52 21.31 5.97 13.38
N ALA A 53 21.20 6.94 14.31
CA ALA A 53 20.20 6.86 15.38
C ALA A 53 18.77 6.97 14.84
N LYS A 54 18.59 7.74 13.77
CA LYS A 54 17.28 7.88 13.10
C LYS A 54 16.98 6.68 12.22
N ILE A 55 17.98 6.12 11.53
CA ILE A 55 17.85 4.87 10.78
C ILE A 55 17.35 3.75 11.71
N GLN A 56 18.03 3.55 12.85
CA GLN A 56 17.60 2.55 13.84
C GLN A 56 16.17 2.82 14.35
N THR A 57 15.80 4.09 14.49
CA THR A 57 14.45 4.47 14.90
C THR A 57 13.41 4.07 13.86
N PHE A 58 13.68 4.29 12.57
CA PHE A 58 12.80 3.87 11.48
C PHE A 58 12.66 2.34 11.44
N VAL A 59 13.78 1.60 11.50
CA VAL A 59 13.79 0.13 11.53
C VAL A 59 12.96 -0.40 12.70
N THR A 60 13.11 0.20 13.89
CA THR A 60 12.35 -0.18 15.09
C THR A 60 10.84 0.01 14.91
N ILE A 61 10.42 1.14 14.33
CA ILE A 61 9.01 1.45 14.10
C ILE A 61 8.43 0.51 13.03
N CYS A 62 9.11 0.35 11.90
CA CYS A 62 8.70 -0.52 10.80
C CYS A 62 8.65 -1.98 11.22
N GLY A 63 9.68 -2.46 11.91
CA GLY A 63 9.74 -3.83 12.42
C GLY A 63 8.68 -4.13 13.46
N ALA A 64 8.31 -3.17 14.32
CA ALA A 64 7.20 -3.35 15.24
C ALA A 64 5.86 -3.58 14.50
N ALA A 65 5.62 -2.88 13.40
CA ALA A 65 4.43 -3.10 12.58
C ALA A 65 4.54 -4.42 11.80
N LEU A 66 5.56 -4.59 10.98
CA LEU A 66 5.71 -5.72 10.06
C LEU A 66 5.77 -7.08 10.77
N ARG A 67 6.42 -7.17 11.94
CA ARG A 67 6.51 -8.44 12.70
C ARG A 67 5.16 -8.98 13.17
N ARG A 68 4.10 -8.18 13.11
CA ARG A 68 2.74 -8.66 13.38
C ARG A 68 2.25 -9.65 12.32
N ASN A 69 2.65 -9.47 11.07
CA ASN A 69 2.35 -10.40 9.96
C ASN A 69 3.54 -11.31 9.63
N TYR A 70 4.77 -10.82 9.85
CA TYR A 70 6.01 -11.47 9.46
C TYR A 70 6.91 -11.66 10.69
N ALA A 71 6.54 -12.59 11.58
CA ALA A 71 7.25 -12.78 12.86
C ALA A 71 8.73 -13.15 12.74
N ASN A 72 9.14 -13.70 11.58
CA ASN A 72 10.52 -14.07 11.29
C ASN A 72 11.35 -12.92 10.72
N LEU A 73 10.74 -11.75 10.44
CA LEU A 73 11.44 -10.61 9.86
C LEU A 73 12.33 -9.96 10.92
N THR A 74 13.64 -9.98 10.67
CA THR A 74 14.65 -9.42 11.56
C THR A 74 14.88 -7.93 11.28
N ASP A 75 15.58 -7.25 12.19
CA ASP A 75 15.98 -5.86 11.95
C ASP A 75 17.03 -5.77 10.82
N ASP A 76 17.90 -6.77 10.70
CA ASP A 76 18.90 -6.91 9.63
C ASP A 76 18.24 -7.03 8.24
N ASP A 77 17.22 -7.89 8.11
CA ASP A 77 16.43 -8.02 6.88
C ASP A 77 15.76 -6.67 6.50
N LEU A 78 15.33 -5.90 7.50
CA LEU A 78 14.72 -4.59 7.26
C LEU A 78 15.73 -3.55 6.80
N GLU A 79 16.95 -3.58 7.33
CA GLU A 79 18.04 -2.70 6.91
C GLU A 79 18.52 -3.02 5.48
N GLU A 80 18.42 -4.29 5.05
CA GLU A 80 18.70 -4.67 3.65
C GLU A 80 17.58 -4.25 2.69
N LEU A 81 16.32 -4.23 3.15
CA LEU A 81 15.15 -3.92 2.33
C LEU A 81 14.78 -2.43 2.30
N ILE A 82 15.16 -1.68 3.34
CA ILE A 82 14.80 -0.27 3.51
C ILE A 82 16.02 0.60 3.23
N ASP A 83 15.87 1.49 2.25
CA ASP A 83 16.91 2.42 1.84
C ASP A 83 16.44 3.88 2.00
N LEU A 84 17.35 4.84 1.83
CA LEU A 84 17.01 6.28 1.93
C LEU A 84 15.97 6.74 0.90
N ASN A 85 15.78 6.01 -0.20
CA ASN A 85 14.82 6.32 -1.24
C ASN A 85 13.41 5.82 -0.88
N ASN A 86 13.30 4.70 -0.18
CA ASN A 86 12.02 4.08 0.17
C ASN A 86 11.56 4.32 1.63
N VAL A 87 12.48 4.62 2.56
CA VAL A 87 12.21 4.71 4.00
C VAL A 87 11.03 5.62 4.36
N GLY A 88 10.90 6.76 3.68
CA GLY A 88 9.81 7.70 3.91
C GLY A 88 8.43 7.11 3.58
N HIS A 89 8.34 6.33 2.50
CA HIS A 89 7.11 5.62 2.14
C HIS A 89 6.74 4.54 3.15
N VAL A 90 7.73 3.76 3.61
CA VAL A 90 7.49 2.66 4.57
C VAL A 90 6.97 3.21 5.90
N VAL A 91 7.66 4.22 6.42
CA VAL A 91 7.30 4.87 7.68
C VAL A 91 5.92 5.51 7.56
N LEU A 92 5.65 6.21 6.45
CA LEU A 92 4.34 6.79 6.21
C LEU A 92 3.23 5.74 6.14
N ALA A 93 3.48 4.58 5.51
CA ALA A 93 2.51 3.47 5.46
C ALA A 93 2.20 2.91 6.86
N VAL A 94 3.21 2.78 7.73
CA VAL A 94 3.03 2.37 9.13
C VAL A 94 2.22 3.40 9.92
N LEU A 95 2.55 4.69 9.76
CA LEU A 95 1.83 5.77 10.46
C LEU A 95 0.38 5.90 9.94
N ASN A 96 0.17 5.74 8.63
CA ASN A 96 -1.14 5.84 7.99
C ASN A 96 -2.05 4.68 8.39
N SER A 97 -1.59 3.43 8.30
CA SER A 97 -2.33 2.25 8.76
C SER A 97 -2.73 2.37 10.23
N SER A 98 -1.88 3.00 11.05
CA SER A 98 -2.11 3.20 12.49
C SER A 98 -2.98 4.42 12.83
N GLY A 99 -3.45 5.20 11.84
CA GLY A 99 -4.26 6.39 12.06
C GLY A 99 -3.52 7.56 12.73
N LEU A 100 -2.19 7.60 12.64
CA LEU A 100 -1.34 8.62 13.28
C LEU A 100 -1.01 9.82 12.39
N VAL A 101 -1.50 9.81 11.14
CA VAL A 101 -1.28 10.91 10.19
C VAL A 101 -2.21 12.08 10.53
N GLN A 102 -1.82 12.92 11.50
CA GLN A 102 -2.33 14.28 11.59
C GLN A 102 -1.40 15.22 10.80
N ARG A 103 -1.80 15.51 9.56
CA ARG A 103 -1.19 16.50 8.65
C ARG A 103 0.34 16.50 8.58
N VAL A 104 0.93 15.38 8.14
CA VAL A 104 2.21 15.45 7.41
C VAL A 104 1.80 15.59 5.94
N GLY A 105 1.89 16.81 5.42
CA GLY A 105 1.32 17.22 4.14
C GLY A 105 1.76 16.34 2.96
N GLU A 106 0.86 16.20 1.98
CA GLU A 106 1.13 15.74 0.62
C GLU A 106 1.56 14.27 0.47
N LEU A 107 0.55 13.39 0.51
CA LEU A 107 0.58 12.07 -0.13
C LEU A 107 0.76 12.22 -1.64
N GLY A 108 1.99 12.46 -2.08
CA GLY A 108 2.35 12.46 -3.49
C GLY A 108 2.03 11.11 -4.11
N ASN A 109 0.97 11.04 -4.92
CA ASN A 109 0.68 9.98 -5.92
C ASN A 109 -0.47 9.00 -5.58
N MET A 110 -1.50 9.42 -4.85
CA MET A 110 -2.78 8.68 -4.78
C MET A 110 -3.46 8.51 -6.15
N GLU A 111 -3.09 9.31 -7.15
CA GLU A 111 -3.73 9.34 -8.48
C GLU A 111 -3.15 8.28 -9.46
N ALA A 112 -1.92 7.78 -9.25
CA ALA A 112 -1.19 7.04 -10.30
C ALA A 112 -1.42 5.52 -10.32
N MET A 113 -1.93 4.90 -9.25
CA MET A 113 -2.00 3.43 -9.15
C MET A 113 -3.42 2.84 -9.28
N MET A 114 -4.49 3.65 -9.24
CA MET A 114 -5.85 3.19 -9.56
C MET A 114 -6.17 3.16 -11.06
N ALA A 115 -5.27 3.62 -11.94
CA ALA A 115 -5.50 3.64 -13.39
C ALA A 115 -5.33 2.26 -14.09
N ASN A 116 -4.97 1.20 -13.36
CA ASN A 116 -4.77 -0.14 -13.95
C ASN A 116 -5.70 -1.24 -13.42
N LEU A 117 -6.69 -0.90 -12.59
CA LEU A 117 -7.72 -1.86 -12.16
C LEU A 117 -9.01 -1.69 -12.97
N SER A 118 -8.98 -2.32 -14.14
CA SER A 118 -10.10 -2.93 -14.86
C SER A 118 -11.48 -2.75 -14.21
N THR A 119 -12.33 -1.93 -14.83
CA THR A 119 -13.78 -2.13 -14.79
C THR A 119 -14.22 -2.54 -16.18
N GLY A 120 -14.44 -3.85 -16.33
CA GLY A 120 -15.16 -4.37 -17.48
C GLY A 120 -16.56 -3.79 -17.51
N THR A 121 -16.82 -2.95 -18.50
CA THR A 121 -18.15 -2.79 -19.09
C THR A 121 -18.03 -3.16 -20.55
N SER A 122 -18.59 -4.31 -20.91
CA SER A 122 -18.82 -4.72 -22.29
C SER A 122 -19.62 -3.63 -23.02
N PRO A 123 -19.12 -3.07 -24.14
CA PRO A 123 -20.00 -2.48 -25.12
C PRO A 123 -20.62 -3.65 -25.88
N THR A 124 -21.86 -3.98 -25.55
CA THR A 124 -22.74 -4.77 -26.41
C THR A 124 -22.67 -4.20 -27.82
N ALA A 125 -22.40 -5.06 -28.80
CA ALA A 125 -22.33 -4.71 -30.21
C ALA A 125 -23.56 -3.88 -30.64
N PRO A 126 -23.41 -2.80 -31.42
CA PRO A 126 -24.56 -2.23 -32.10
C PRO A 126 -25.01 -3.21 -33.18
N SER A 127 -26.20 -3.76 -32.99
CA SER A 127 -26.94 -4.55 -33.96
C SER A 127 -26.91 -3.91 -35.35
N SER A 128 -26.42 -4.66 -36.34
CA SER A 128 -26.55 -4.31 -37.74
C SER A 128 -28.03 -4.35 -38.15
N PRO A 129 -28.58 -3.32 -38.80
CA PRO A 129 -29.80 -3.50 -39.57
C PRO A 129 -29.45 -4.13 -40.92
N THR A 130 -29.84 -5.39 -41.12
CA THR A 130 -30.05 -5.94 -42.45
C THR A 130 -31.29 -5.29 -43.06
N PRO A 131 -31.25 -4.91 -44.34
CA PRO A 131 -32.39 -5.17 -45.19
C PRO A 131 -31.96 -6.07 -46.36
N ASP A 132 -32.59 -7.23 -46.39
CA ASP A 132 -32.71 -8.13 -47.52
C ASP A 132 -33.11 -7.40 -48.82
N GLY A 133 -32.65 -7.92 -49.96
CA GLY A 133 -33.45 -7.83 -51.18
C GLY A 133 -32.71 -7.58 -52.48
N LEU A 134 -32.28 -8.68 -53.11
CA LEU A 134 -32.03 -8.93 -54.53
C LEU A 134 -32.51 -7.87 -55.55
N GLY A 135 -31.63 -7.56 -56.53
CA GLY A 135 -32.02 -6.91 -57.78
C GLY A 135 -30.87 -6.74 -58.76
N ASN A 136 -30.68 -7.73 -59.61
CA ASN A 136 -29.89 -7.69 -60.83
C ASN A 136 -30.47 -6.69 -61.85
N THR A 137 -29.62 -6.00 -62.63
CA THR A 137 -29.65 -5.96 -64.12
C THR A 137 -28.77 -4.85 -64.67
N SER A 138 -27.99 -5.22 -65.69
CA SER A 138 -27.24 -4.35 -66.60
C SER A 138 -28.17 -3.43 -67.39
N THR A 139 -27.77 -2.18 -67.70
CA THR A 139 -28.01 -1.62 -69.04
C THR A 139 -26.98 -0.54 -69.39
N ASN A 140 -26.48 -0.68 -70.61
CA ASN A 140 -25.62 0.21 -71.38
C ASN A 140 -26.48 1.31 -72.03
N ALA A 141 -26.01 2.56 -72.07
CA ALA A 141 -26.39 3.58 -73.06
C ALA A 141 -25.35 4.70 -73.06
#